data_AF-A0A2A5P0V0-F1
#
_entry.id   AF-A0A2A5P0V0-F1
#
_cell.length_a   1.000
_cell.length_b   1.000
_cell.length_c   1.000
_cell.angle_alpha   90.00
_cell.angle_beta   90.00
_cell.angle_gamma   90.00
#
_symmetry.space_group_name_H-M   'P 1'
#
loop_
_entity.id
_entity.type
_entity.pdbx_description
1 polymer ?
#
loop_
_entity_poly.entity_id
_entity_poly.type
_entity_poly.pdbx_seq_one_letter_code
_entity_poly.pdbx_strand_id
1 'polypeptide(L)'
;MSEFPEREIFCMHGRLYTKYEVERLQTQTMDLTLADILSFFLNGSVNAFEEVLRRLVSALEAVGLRYCIAGRSAVVIYGRPIRTGTIDLLVEPNYEGIASLLRNLERAGSHDINYGHLTVLTDTPLRIDLIPAFQKGQIMQLEGAVKLRVGAVDARVSRIDDLIPGLLKYGRYEDALYLLVNYQGEIDAERMQTLASMIGVERQLNRAIEEYRLLMKKTCREPLI
;
A
#
# COMPACT_ATOMS: atom_id res chain seq x y z
N MET A 1 -27.07 20.52 -4.30
CA MET A 1 -26.70 19.13 -3.93
C MET A 1 -26.58 18.35 -5.23
N SER A 2 -25.39 18.27 -5.79
CA SER A 2 -25.13 17.49 -7.00
C SER A 2 -24.62 16.11 -6.57
N GLU A 3 -25.41 15.08 -6.84
CA GLU A 3 -24.98 13.69 -6.74
C GLU A 3 -23.85 13.47 -7.75
N PHE A 4 -22.65 13.15 -7.25
CA PHE A 4 -21.57 12.66 -8.09
C PHE A 4 -21.88 11.20 -8.43
N PRO A 5 -21.91 10.78 -9.70
CA PRO A 5 -22.09 9.37 -10.02
C PRO A 5 -20.86 8.61 -9.52
N GLU A 6 -21.09 7.52 -8.78
CA GLU A 6 -20.05 6.59 -8.36
C GLU A 6 -19.25 6.14 -9.59
N ARG A 7 -18.00 6.59 -9.69
CA ARG A 7 -17.12 6.22 -10.80
C ARG A 7 -16.39 4.94 -10.43
N GLU A 8 -16.85 3.81 -10.97
CA GLU A 8 -16.07 2.57 -10.97
C GLU A 8 -14.83 2.78 -11.87
N ILE A 9 -13.65 2.71 -11.27
CA ILE A 9 -12.35 2.83 -11.95
C ILE A 9 -11.70 1.45 -11.96
N PHE A 10 -11.24 1.02 -13.14
CA PHE A 10 -10.59 -0.26 -13.35
C PHE A 10 -9.15 -0.03 -13.81
N CYS A 11 -8.21 -0.85 -13.34
CA CYS A 11 -6.80 -0.76 -13.73
C CYS A 11 -6.42 -1.94 -14.62
N MET A 12 -5.93 -1.68 -15.84
CA MET A 12 -5.37 -2.71 -16.73
C MET A 12 -4.02 -2.24 -17.30
N HIS A 13 -3.00 -3.10 -17.33
CA HIS A 13 -1.68 -2.78 -17.89
C HIS A 13 -1.02 -1.50 -17.35
N GLY A 14 -1.33 -1.08 -16.12
CA GLY A 14 -0.77 0.13 -15.52
C GLY A 14 -1.35 1.46 -16.03
N ARG A 15 -2.53 1.42 -16.68
CA ARG A 15 -3.37 2.59 -16.93
C ARG A 15 -4.70 2.46 -16.18
N LEU A 16 -5.17 3.59 -15.65
CA LEU A 16 -6.51 3.71 -15.10
C LEU A 16 -7.49 3.92 -16.23
N TYR A 17 -8.57 3.15 -16.23
CA TYR A 17 -9.67 3.22 -17.17
C TYR A 17 -10.95 3.50 -16.40
N THR A 18 -11.70 4.50 -16.87
CA THR A 18 -13.10 4.67 -16.50
C THR A 18 -13.93 3.52 -17.08
N LYS A 19 -15.09 3.22 -16.49
CA LYS A 19 -16.05 2.23 -17.02
C LYS A 19 -16.27 2.35 -18.54
N TYR A 20 -16.37 3.57 -19.05
CA TYR A 20 -16.50 3.86 -20.48
C TYR A 20 -15.29 3.41 -21.34
N GLU A 21 -14.08 3.47 -20.80
CA GLU A 21 -12.87 3.04 -21.50
C GLU A 21 -12.68 1.51 -21.46
N VAL A 22 -13.14 0.86 -20.40
CA VAL A 22 -13.19 -0.61 -20.31
C VAL A 22 -14.22 -1.18 -21.30
N GLU A 23 -15.42 -0.61 -21.35
CA GLU A 23 -16.49 -1.03 -22.29
C GLU A 23 -16.04 -0.87 -23.76
N ARG A 24 -15.26 0.18 -24.06
CA ARG A 24 -14.67 0.40 -25.38
C ARG A 24 -13.57 -0.62 -25.74
N LEU A 25 -12.77 -1.07 -24.77
CA LEU A 25 -11.75 -2.10 -24.98
C LEU A 25 -12.36 -3.51 -25.13
N GLN A 26 -13.47 -3.78 -24.43
CA GLN A 26 -14.27 -5.01 -24.58
C GLN A 26 -14.88 -5.15 -25.97
N THR A 27 -15.24 -4.04 -26.64
CA THR A 27 -15.72 -4.10 -28.04
C THR A 27 -14.64 -4.42 -29.09
N GLN A 28 -13.35 -4.43 -28.74
CA GLN A 28 -12.25 -4.63 -29.70
C GLN A 28 -11.37 -5.86 -29.45
N THR A 29 -11.49 -6.55 -28.31
CA THR A 29 -10.65 -7.72 -28.00
C THR A 29 -11.38 -8.69 -27.07
N MET A 30 -11.41 -9.96 -27.46
CA MET A 30 -12.11 -11.06 -26.78
C MET A 30 -11.67 -11.23 -25.31
N ASP A 31 -12.68 -11.30 -24.43
CA ASP A 31 -12.75 -11.85 -23.07
C ASP A 31 -11.43 -12.15 -22.33
N LEU A 32 -10.97 -11.22 -21.50
CA LEU A 32 -10.02 -11.50 -20.40
C LEU A 32 -10.54 -10.90 -19.09
N THR A 33 -10.49 -11.69 -18.02
CA THR A 33 -10.95 -11.32 -16.68
C THR A 33 -9.83 -10.72 -15.83
N LEU A 34 -10.18 -10.03 -14.73
CA LEU A 34 -9.20 -9.45 -13.78
C LEU A 34 -8.23 -10.51 -13.22
N ALA A 35 -8.69 -11.76 -13.11
CA ALA A 35 -7.89 -12.90 -12.68
C ALA A 35 -6.78 -13.26 -13.69
N ASP A 36 -7.03 -13.09 -14.99
CA ASP A 36 -6.06 -13.38 -16.05
C ASP A 36 -4.91 -12.36 -16.05
N ILE A 37 -5.23 -11.08 -15.83
CA ILE A 37 -4.25 -9.98 -15.73
C ILE A 37 -3.34 -10.22 -14.53
N LEU A 38 -3.89 -10.63 -13.41
CA LEU A 38 -3.13 -10.78 -12.17
C LEU A 38 -2.25 -12.05 -12.13
N SER A 39 -2.67 -13.12 -12.82
CA SER A 39 -1.87 -14.34 -13.00
C SER A 39 -0.55 -14.11 -13.76
N PHE A 40 -0.53 -13.10 -14.64
CA PHE A 40 0.59 -12.79 -15.52
C PHE A 40 1.76 -12.08 -14.80
N PHE A 41 1.50 -11.32 -13.73
CA PHE A 41 2.50 -10.40 -13.15
C PHE A 41 3.30 -10.97 -11.96
N LEU A 42 2.86 -12.07 -11.36
CA LEU A 42 3.37 -12.56 -10.07
C LEU A 42 4.13 -13.90 -10.12
N ASN A 43 4.22 -14.60 -11.26
CA ASN A 43 4.65 -16.02 -11.30
C ASN A 43 3.90 -16.88 -10.25
N GLY A 44 2.64 -16.49 -9.98
CA GLY A 44 1.75 -17.02 -8.97
C GLY A 44 0.41 -16.28 -9.09
N SER A 45 -0.70 -16.94 -8.80
CA SER A 45 -2.03 -16.36 -8.92
C SER A 45 -2.20 -15.16 -7.96
N VAL A 46 -3.02 -14.14 -8.27
CA VAL A 46 -3.38 -13.10 -7.28
C VAL A 46 -3.95 -13.66 -5.99
N ASN A 47 -4.49 -14.86 -6.10
CA ASN A 47 -4.89 -15.66 -4.97
C ASN A 47 -3.74 -15.85 -3.97
N ALA A 48 -2.46 -15.83 -4.37
CA ALA A 48 -1.32 -15.98 -3.48
C ALA A 48 -1.07 -14.74 -2.60
N PHE A 49 -1.06 -13.53 -3.17
CA PHE A 49 -0.92 -12.31 -2.37
C PHE A 49 -2.14 -12.09 -1.48
N GLU A 50 -3.34 -12.28 -2.03
CA GLU A 50 -4.59 -12.18 -1.28
C GLU A 50 -4.67 -13.25 -0.17
N GLU A 51 -4.25 -14.49 -0.43
CA GLU A 51 -4.23 -15.56 0.57
C GLU A 51 -3.24 -15.28 1.69
N VAL A 52 -2.02 -14.85 1.35
CA VAL A 52 -1.03 -14.43 2.35
C VAL A 52 -1.58 -13.28 3.18
N LEU A 53 -2.19 -12.28 2.54
CA LEU A 53 -2.79 -11.15 3.22
C LEU A 53 -3.95 -11.58 4.12
N ARG A 54 -4.83 -12.46 3.65
CA ARG A 54 -5.97 -13.01 4.42
C ARG A 54 -5.49 -13.73 5.67
N ARG A 55 -4.50 -14.60 5.54
CA ARG A 55 -3.89 -15.33 6.67
C ARG A 55 -3.26 -14.36 7.66
N LEU A 56 -2.48 -13.40 7.16
CA LEU A 56 -1.79 -12.40 7.98
C LEU A 56 -2.79 -11.53 8.76
N VAL A 57 -3.78 -10.96 8.08
CA VAL A 57 -4.82 -10.11 8.71
C VAL A 57 -5.59 -10.90 9.76
N SER A 58 -6.02 -12.13 9.44
CA SER A 58 -6.72 -12.99 10.40
C SER A 58 -5.87 -13.28 11.64
N ALA A 59 -4.57 -13.54 11.46
CA ALA A 59 -3.66 -13.80 12.57
C ALA A 59 -3.43 -12.57 13.45
N LEU A 60 -3.31 -11.38 12.84
CA LEU A 60 -3.16 -10.10 13.55
C LEU A 60 -4.42 -9.74 14.35
N GLU A 61 -5.60 -9.92 13.76
CA GLU A 61 -6.88 -9.67 14.42
C GLU A 61 -7.11 -10.63 15.58
N ALA A 62 -6.78 -11.92 15.41
CA ALA A 62 -6.90 -12.92 16.46
C ALA A 62 -6.05 -12.61 17.71
N VAL A 63 -4.90 -11.95 17.55
CA VAL A 63 -4.05 -11.52 18.68
C VAL A 63 -4.33 -10.09 19.15
N GLY A 64 -5.25 -9.37 18.48
CA GLY A 64 -5.59 -7.98 18.81
C GLY A 64 -4.43 -6.98 18.61
N LEU A 65 -3.44 -7.30 17.77
CA LEU A 65 -2.28 -6.45 17.56
C LEU A 65 -2.62 -5.33 16.57
N ARG A 66 -2.44 -4.07 16.96
CA ARG A 66 -2.60 -2.95 16.02
C ARG A 66 -1.50 -3.02 14.97
N TYR A 67 -1.89 -2.88 13.70
CA TYR A 67 -0.98 -2.94 12.57
C TYR A 67 -1.41 -2.00 11.45
N CYS A 68 -0.49 -1.73 10.53
CA CYS A 68 -0.80 -1.25 9.19
C CYS A 68 0.21 -1.74 8.17
N ILE A 69 -0.27 -2.03 6.96
CA ILE A 69 0.57 -2.34 5.80
C ILE A 69 1.17 -1.03 5.30
N ALA A 70 2.49 -1.01 5.12
CA ALA A 70 3.25 0.16 4.72
C ALA A 70 4.13 -0.16 3.50
N GLY A 71 5.05 0.77 3.19
CA GLY A 71 6.07 0.58 2.18
C GLY A 71 5.53 0.27 0.79
N ARG A 72 6.24 -0.56 0.03
CA ARG A 72 5.89 -0.83 -1.38
C ARG A 72 4.64 -1.69 -1.52
N SER A 73 4.34 -2.53 -0.52
CA SER A 73 3.09 -3.29 -0.51
C SER A 73 1.86 -2.40 -0.39
N ALA A 74 1.90 -1.34 0.43
CA ALA A 74 0.82 -0.35 0.47
C ALA A 74 0.67 0.37 -0.87
N VAL A 75 1.77 0.69 -1.56
CA VAL A 75 1.75 1.31 -2.89
C VAL A 75 1.08 0.42 -3.95
N VAL A 76 1.28 -0.91 -3.87
CA VAL A 76 0.55 -1.88 -4.71
C VAL A 76 -0.94 -1.89 -4.39
N ILE A 77 -1.30 -1.84 -3.11
CA ILE A 77 -2.70 -1.75 -2.68
C ILE A 77 -3.36 -0.45 -3.21
N TYR A 78 -2.62 0.66 -3.26
CA TYR A 78 -3.00 1.91 -3.93
C TYR A 78 -2.83 1.85 -5.47
N GLY A 79 -2.91 0.65 -6.05
CA GLY A 79 -3.05 0.44 -7.49
C GLY A 79 -1.80 0.65 -8.35
N ARG A 80 -0.62 0.94 -7.76
CA ARG A 80 0.60 1.07 -8.58
C ARG A 80 1.08 -0.32 -9.02
N PRO A 81 1.30 -0.55 -10.34
CA PRO A 81 1.70 -1.85 -10.86
C PRO A 81 3.21 -2.10 -10.67
N ILE A 82 3.65 -2.31 -9.43
CA ILE A 82 5.05 -2.62 -9.10
C ILE A 82 5.18 -4.01 -8.49
N ARG A 83 6.33 -4.65 -8.72
CA ARG A 83 6.69 -5.89 -8.04
C ARG A 83 7.17 -5.59 -6.62
N THR A 84 6.64 -6.33 -5.65
CA THR A 84 7.14 -6.41 -4.29
C THR A 84 7.32 -7.87 -3.88
N GLY A 85 8.44 -8.17 -3.23
CA GLY A 85 8.68 -9.47 -2.60
C GLY A 85 8.43 -9.42 -1.09
N THR A 86 8.11 -8.24 -0.54
CA THR A 86 7.95 -8.02 0.90
C THR A 86 6.62 -7.34 1.21
N ILE A 87 5.98 -7.77 2.30
CA ILE A 87 4.88 -7.09 2.97
C ILE A 87 5.47 -6.39 4.20
N ASP A 88 5.68 -5.08 4.08
CA ASP A 88 6.16 -4.26 5.18
C ASP A 88 4.98 -4.00 6.13
N LEU A 89 5.05 -4.55 7.34
CA LEU A 89 3.98 -4.45 8.32
C LEU A 89 4.46 -3.65 9.53
N LEU A 90 3.94 -2.45 9.68
CA LEU A 90 4.16 -1.69 10.89
C LEU A 90 3.22 -2.20 11.99
N VAL A 91 3.76 -2.50 13.16
CA VAL A 91 3.00 -3.07 14.29
C VAL A 91 3.21 -2.31 15.58
N GLU A 92 2.22 -2.34 16.46
CA GLU A 92 2.37 -1.84 17.82
C GLU A 92 3.49 -2.60 18.55
N PRO A 93 4.35 -1.90 19.34
CA PRO A 93 5.42 -2.53 20.10
C PRO A 93 4.90 -3.30 21.32
N ASN A 94 4.15 -4.38 21.07
CA ASN A 94 3.66 -5.31 22.06
C ASN A 94 4.36 -6.67 21.87
N TYR A 95 5.39 -6.94 22.66
CA TYR A 95 6.21 -8.15 22.53
C TYR A 95 5.41 -9.44 22.71
N GLU A 96 4.43 -9.48 23.62
CA GLU A 96 3.59 -10.66 23.82
C GLU A 96 2.66 -10.91 22.65
N GLY A 97 2.06 -9.84 22.10
CA GLY A 97 1.25 -9.88 20.90
C GLY A 97 2.05 -10.33 19.67
N ILE A 98 3.24 -9.76 19.47
CA ILE A 98 4.16 -10.15 18.39
C ILE A 98 4.59 -11.61 18.55
N ALA A 99 4.98 -12.05 19.74
CA ALA A 99 5.34 -13.45 19.98
C ALA A 99 4.17 -14.41 19.71
N SER A 100 2.94 -13.99 20.06
CA SER A 100 1.72 -14.77 19.76
C SER A 100 1.42 -14.82 18.27
N LEU A 101 1.58 -13.70 17.56
CA LEU A 101 1.46 -13.64 16.11
C LEU A 101 2.44 -14.60 15.43
N LEU A 102 3.72 -14.55 15.82
CA LEU A 102 4.76 -15.40 15.23
C LEU A 102 4.46 -16.89 15.43
N ARG A 103 4.01 -17.30 16.62
CA ARG A 103 3.58 -18.69 16.88
C ARG A 103 2.37 -19.09 16.03
N ASN A 104 1.42 -18.17 15.80
CA ASN A 104 0.25 -18.45 14.98
C ASN A 104 0.63 -18.60 13.50
N LEU A 105 1.54 -17.77 13.00
CA LEU A 105 2.06 -17.86 11.63
C LEU A 105 2.87 -19.14 11.42
N GLU A 106 3.73 -19.52 12.38
CA GLU A 106 4.47 -20.78 12.36
C GLU A 106 3.54 -21.99 12.28
N ARG A 107 2.49 -22.03 13.11
CA ARG A 107 1.46 -23.08 13.06
C ARG A 107 0.68 -23.11 11.75
N ALA A 108 0.56 -21.97 11.07
CA ALA A 108 -0.09 -21.84 9.78
C ALA A 108 0.84 -22.20 8.59
N GLY A 109 2.06 -22.67 8.86
CA GLY A 109 3.01 -23.11 7.85
C GLY A 109 4.03 -22.06 7.40
N SER A 110 4.14 -20.93 8.11
CA SER A 110 5.27 -20.01 7.88
C SER A 110 6.58 -20.59 8.41
N HIS A 111 7.67 -20.30 7.72
CA HIS A 111 9.00 -20.85 8.02
C HIS A 111 10.02 -19.73 8.26
N ASP A 112 11.13 -20.08 8.93
CA ASP A 112 12.33 -19.25 9.13
C ASP A 112 12.06 -17.86 9.74
N ILE A 113 11.52 -17.86 10.95
CA ILE A 113 11.25 -16.62 11.71
C ILE A 113 12.57 -16.08 12.26
N ASN A 114 13.12 -15.04 11.62
CA ASN A 114 14.28 -14.34 12.15
C ASN A 114 13.85 -13.29 13.18
N TYR A 115 13.96 -13.61 14.47
CA TYR A 115 13.58 -12.71 15.57
C TYR A 115 14.40 -11.41 15.64
N GLY A 116 15.59 -11.36 15.02
CA GLY A 116 16.42 -10.15 14.97
C GLY A 116 15.95 -9.11 13.93
N HIS A 117 15.25 -9.57 12.89
CA HIS A 117 14.68 -8.71 11.83
C HIS A 117 13.15 -8.84 11.68
N LEU A 118 12.51 -9.62 12.58
CA LEU A 118 11.10 -10.03 12.58
C LEU A 118 10.55 -10.30 11.18
N THR A 119 11.29 -11.13 10.45
CA THR A 119 10.98 -11.53 9.08
C THR A 119 10.32 -12.91 9.10
N VAL A 120 9.22 -13.07 8.37
CA VAL A 120 8.49 -14.34 8.23
C VAL A 120 8.47 -14.75 6.75
N LEU A 121 8.97 -15.95 6.43
CA LEU A 121 8.82 -16.52 5.09
C LEU A 121 7.48 -17.24 4.98
N THR A 122 6.82 -17.05 3.85
CA THR A 122 5.58 -17.77 3.52
C THR A 122 5.88 -18.97 2.64
N ASP A 123 4.86 -19.80 2.39
CA ASP A 123 4.82 -20.83 1.36
C ASP A 123 4.87 -20.25 -0.08
N THR A 124 4.86 -18.92 -0.19
CA THR A 124 4.97 -18.15 -1.44
C THR A 124 6.33 -17.40 -1.46
N PRO A 125 6.76 -16.82 -2.59
CA PRO A 125 7.95 -15.97 -2.62
C PRO A 125 7.81 -14.66 -1.83
N LEU A 126 6.67 -14.42 -1.17
CA LEU A 126 6.44 -13.27 -0.32
C LEU A 126 7.05 -13.46 1.07
N ARG A 127 7.64 -12.39 1.56
CA ARG A 127 8.20 -12.26 2.89
C ARG A 127 7.45 -11.19 3.67
N ILE A 128 7.22 -11.39 4.96
CA ILE A 128 6.58 -10.39 5.82
C ILE A 128 7.67 -9.79 6.70
N ASP A 129 7.85 -8.48 6.63
CA ASP A 129 8.79 -7.74 7.46
C ASP A 129 7.99 -7.00 8.54
N LEU A 130 8.04 -7.49 9.79
CA LEU A 130 7.36 -6.84 10.92
C LEU A 130 8.25 -5.73 11.48
N ILE A 131 7.72 -4.52 11.55
CA ILE A 131 8.43 -3.32 11.99
C ILE A 131 7.71 -2.78 13.22
N PRO A 132 8.24 -2.98 14.44
CA PRO A 132 7.63 -2.40 15.63
C PRO A 132 7.74 -0.87 15.61
N ALA A 133 6.63 -0.19 15.89
CA ALA A 133 6.52 1.26 15.85
C ALA A 133 7.08 1.91 17.13
N PHE A 134 8.39 2.11 17.19
CA PHE A 134 9.04 2.80 18.31
C PHE A 134 9.21 4.31 18.09
N GLN A 135 9.30 4.74 16.83
CA GLN A 135 9.53 6.15 16.48
C GLN A 135 8.21 6.91 16.38
N LYS A 136 8.17 8.18 16.80
CA LYS A 136 6.95 9.00 16.77
C LYS A 136 6.26 9.01 15.38
N GLY A 137 7.03 9.09 14.30
CA GLY A 137 6.47 9.04 12.94
C GLY A 137 5.85 7.68 12.58
N GLN A 138 6.42 6.58 13.09
CA GLN A 138 5.82 5.25 12.94
C GLN A 138 4.53 5.14 13.75
N ILE A 139 4.53 5.61 15.00
CA ILE A 139 3.33 5.61 15.84
C ILE A 139 2.20 6.41 15.17
N MET A 140 2.51 7.60 14.64
CA MET A 140 1.55 8.43 13.90
C MET A 140 0.98 7.72 12.67
N GLN A 141 1.81 7.03 11.89
CA GLN A 141 1.39 6.24 10.73
C GLN A 141 0.49 5.05 11.14
N LEU A 142 0.84 4.36 12.22
CA LEU A 142 0.05 3.24 12.76
C LEU A 142 -1.33 3.70 13.25
N GLU A 143 -1.39 4.84 13.95
CA GLU A 143 -2.64 5.42 14.45
C GLU A 143 -3.54 5.96 13.34
N GLY A 144 -2.93 6.47 12.26
CA GLY A 144 -3.66 6.98 11.10
C GLY A 144 -4.21 5.91 10.16
N ALA A 145 -3.82 4.65 10.32
CA ALA A 145 -4.11 3.58 9.36
C ALA A 145 -5.60 3.50 8.96
N VAL A 146 -5.85 3.35 7.66
CA VAL A 146 -7.19 3.26 7.07
C VAL A 146 -7.52 1.83 6.68
N LYS A 147 -8.81 1.47 6.69
CA LYS A 147 -9.28 0.16 6.23
C LYS A 147 -9.52 0.21 4.73
N LEU A 148 -8.85 -0.66 3.97
CA LEU A 148 -9.04 -0.80 2.53
C LEU A 148 -9.37 -2.27 2.18
N ARG A 149 -10.26 -2.46 1.21
CA ARG A 149 -10.61 -3.79 0.69
C ARG A 149 -9.59 -4.22 -0.36
N VAL A 150 -8.95 -5.36 -0.17
CA VAL A 150 -8.03 -6.01 -1.11
C VAL A 150 -8.56 -7.40 -1.41
N GLY A 151 -9.17 -7.59 -2.58
CA GLY A 151 -9.94 -8.81 -2.87
C GLY A 151 -11.07 -8.98 -1.85
N ALA A 152 -11.12 -10.13 -1.18
CA ALA A 152 -12.08 -10.39 -0.10
C ALA A 152 -11.63 -9.89 1.28
N VAL A 153 -10.41 -9.37 1.43
CA VAL A 153 -9.81 -9.02 2.73
C VAL A 153 -9.95 -7.53 3.04
N ASP A 154 -10.43 -7.17 4.23
CA ASP A 154 -10.29 -5.81 4.73
C ASP A 154 -8.97 -5.66 5.48
N ALA A 155 -8.01 -4.94 4.91
CA ALA A 155 -6.70 -4.74 5.53
C ALA A 155 -6.55 -3.32 6.08
N ARG A 156 -5.80 -3.17 7.17
CA ARG A 156 -5.33 -1.85 7.62
C ARG A 156 -4.09 -1.45 6.84
N VAL A 157 -4.14 -0.30 6.19
CA VAL A 157 -3.10 0.22 5.31
C VAL A 157 -2.72 1.63 5.76
N SER A 158 -1.43 1.98 5.66
CA SER A 158 -0.97 3.35 5.86
C SER A 158 -1.75 4.30 4.97
N ARG A 159 -2.16 5.45 5.51
CA ARG A 159 -2.73 6.54 4.69
C ARG A 159 -1.72 6.99 3.64
N ILE A 160 -2.22 7.57 2.56
CA ILE A 160 -1.39 8.10 1.46
C ILE A 160 -0.48 9.22 1.95
N ASP A 161 -1.02 10.16 2.73
CA ASP A 161 -0.30 11.27 3.34
C ASP A 161 0.78 10.83 4.35
N ASP A 162 0.62 9.66 4.98
CA ASP A 162 1.66 9.07 5.82
C ASP A 162 2.69 8.24 5.01
N LEU A 163 2.21 7.61 3.93
CA LEU A 163 2.99 6.71 3.09
C LEU A 163 4.02 7.49 2.26
N ILE A 164 3.66 8.66 1.73
CA ILE A 164 4.55 9.49 0.90
C ILE A 164 5.85 9.86 1.66
N PRO A 165 5.83 10.46 2.87
CA PRO A 165 7.05 10.73 3.63
C PRO A 165 7.86 9.46 3.91
N GLY A 166 7.20 8.35 4.26
CA GLY A 166 7.84 7.06 4.47
C GLY A 166 8.61 6.57 3.25
N LEU A 167 8.00 6.63 2.07
CA LEU A 167 8.64 6.26 0.79
C LEU A 167 9.86 7.14 0.51
N LEU A 168 9.75 8.45 0.73
CA LEU A 168 10.85 9.39 0.54
C LEU A 168 12.04 9.10 1.45
N LYS A 169 11.78 8.73 2.72
CA LYS A 169 12.82 8.31 3.69
C LYS A 169 13.66 7.15 3.17
N TYR A 170 13.04 6.22 2.45
CA TYR A 170 13.71 5.04 1.88
C TYR A 170 14.10 5.20 0.40
N GLY A 171 14.13 6.44 -0.11
CA GLY A 171 14.57 6.73 -1.48
C GLY A 171 13.61 6.24 -2.58
N ARG A 172 12.36 5.93 -2.24
CA ARG A 172 11.30 5.48 -3.18
C ARG A 172 10.58 6.67 -3.79
N TYR A 173 11.37 7.55 -4.41
CA TYR A 173 10.89 8.84 -4.93
C TYR A 173 9.84 8.70 -6.02
N GLU A 174 10.03 7.77 -6.95
CA GLU A 174 9.04 7.51 -8.01
C GLU A 174 7.70 7.03 -7.42
N ASP A 175 7.72 6.15 -6.42
CA ASP A 175 6.53 5.64 -5.72
C ASP A 175 5.76 6.79 -5.05
N ALA A 176 6.47 7.71 -4.39
CA ALA A 176 5.89 8.91 -3.80
C ALA A 176 5.25 9.84 -4.85
N LEU A 177 5.93 10.09 -5.97
CA LEU A 177 5.39 10.91 -7.06
C LEU A 177 4.11 10.31 -7.66
N TYR A 178 4.06 8.99 -7.85
CA TYR A 178 2.85 8.34 -8.34
C TYR A 178 1.66 8.58 -7.41
N LEU A 179 1.86 8.48 -6.08
CA LEU A 179 0.80 8.73 -5.12
C LEU A 179 0.34 10.20 -5.17
N LEU A 180 1.28 11.16 -5.21
CA LEU A 180 0.97 12.58 -5.36
C LEU A 180 0.12 12.86 -6.61
N VAL A 181 0.46 12.24 -7.75
CA VAL A 181 -0.25 12.44 -9.02
C VAL A 181 -1.66 11.83 -9.00
N ASN A 182 -1.82 10.62 -8.45
CA ASN A 182 -3.06 9.86 -8.57
C ASN A 182 -4.05 10.10 -7.43
N TYR A 183 -3.57 10.59 -6.28
CA TYR A 183 -4.37 10.72 -5.05
C TYR A 183 -4.42 12.15 -4.49
N GLN A 184 -4.12 13.15 -5.31
CA GLN A 184 -4.07 14.56 -4.89
C GLN A 184 -5.29 15.05 -4.08
N GLY A 185 -6.50 14.56 -4.38
CA GLY A 185 -7.74 14.98 -3.72
C GLY A 185 -8.00 14.28 -2.37
N GLU A 186 -7.18 13.29 -2.03
CA GLU A 186 -7.30 12.49 -0.81
C GLU A 186 -6.16 12.78 0.19
N ILE A 187 -5.16 13.58 -0.24
CA ILE A 187 -3.97 13.89 0.57
C ILE A 187 -4.26 15.02 1.54
N ASP A 188 -4.12 14.72 2.83
CA ASP A 188 -4.01 15.74 3.87
C ASP A 188 -2.60 16.32 3.87
N ALA A 189 -2.46 17.51 3.28
CA ALA A 189 -1.17 18.17 3.10
C ALA A 189 -0.51 18.57 4.45
N GLU A 190 -1.30 19.00 5.43
CA GLU A 190 -0.79 19.40 6.75
C GLU A 190 -0.21 18.20 7.49
N ARG A 191 -0.96 17.09 7.47
CA ARG A 191 -0.51 15.83 8.05
C ARG A 191 0.74 15.29 7.38
N MET A 192 0.77 15.27 6.04
CA MET A 192 1.94 14.84 5.26
C MET A 192 3.18 15.68 5.59
N GLN A 193 3.03 17.00 5.71
CA GLN A 193 4.12 17.91 6.05
C GLN A 193 4.64 17.69 7.47
N THR A 194 3.72 17.49 8.43
CA THR A 194 4.06 17.22 9.83
C THR A 194 4.86 15.93 9.95
N LEU A 195 4.40 14.84 9.30
CA LEU A 195 5.14 13.59 9.32
C LEU A 195 6.51 13.73 8.63
N ALA A 196 6.58 14.42 7.49
CA ALA A 196 7.84 14.66 6.79
C ALA A 196 8.86 15.43 7.64
N SER A 197 8.39 16.41 8.43
CA SER A 197 9.20 17.12 9.43
C SER A 197 9.73 16.17 10.48
N MET A 198 8.84 15.39 11.09
CA MET A 198 9.17 14.46 12.18
C MET A 198 10.21 13.41 11.77
N ILE A 199 10.20 12.95 10.52
CA ILE A 199 11.14 11.93 10.02
C ILE A 199 12.31 12.52 9.23
N GLY A 200 12.42 13.85 9.12
CA GLY A 200 13.56 14.55 8.51
C GLY A 200 13.64 14.48 6.99
N VAL A 201 12.50 14.43 6.29
CA VAL A 201 12.42 14.32 4.82
C VAL A 201 11.72 15.50 4.14
N GLU A 202 11.58 16.63 4.83
CA GLU A 202 10.90 17.83 4.31
C GLU A 202 11.48 18.31 2.98
N ARG A 203 12.81 18.30 2.84
CA ARG A 203 13.48 18.71 1.59
C ARG A 203 13.11 17.81 0.42
N GLN A 204 13.06 16.50 0.66
CA GLN A 204 12.67 15.50 -0.33
C GLN A 204 11.19 15.65 -0.70
N LEU A 205 10.32 15.92 0.29
CA LEU A 205 8.91 16.17 0.06
C LEU A 205 8.68 17.42 -0.78
N ASN A 206 9.30 18.54 -0.41
CA ASN A 206 9.19 19.80 -1.15
C ASN A 206 9.64 19.63 -2.61
N ARG A 207 10.72 18.88 -2.84
CA ARG A 207 11.18 18.54 -4.19
C ARG A 207 10.14 17.72 -4.96
N ALA A 208 9.54 16.69 -4.33
CA ALA A 208 8.51 15.87 -4.95
C ALA A 208 7.26 16.68 -5.30
N ILE A 209 6.83 17.58 -4.42
CA ILE A 209 5.68 18.47 -4.64
C ILE A 209 5.95 19.42 -5.82
N GLU A 210 7.15 20.00 -5.92
CA GLU A 210 7.48 20.90 -7.03
C GLU A 210 7.51 20.16 -8.37
N GLU A 211 8.10 18.96 -8.40
CA GLU A 211 8.10 18.13 -9.59
C GLU A 211 6.68 17.72 -10.01
N TYR A 212 5.84 17.33 -9.04
CA TYR A 212 4.42 17.10 -9.24
C TYR A 212 3.72 18.30 -9.89
N ARG A 213 3.92 19.52 -9.35
CA ARG A 213 3.33 20.75 -9.91
C ARG A 213 3.76 20.98 -11.36
N LEU A 214 5.02 20.71 -11.69
CA LEU A 214 5.54 20.81 -13.06
C LEU A 214 4.89 19.79 -14.00
N LEU A 215 4.67 18.56 -13.53
CA LEU A 215 3.97 17.51 -14.30
C LEU A 215 2.50 17.88 -14.56
N MET A 216 1.81 18.45 -13.58
CA MET A 216 0.42 18.88 -13.72
C MET A 216 0.25 20.03 -14.72
N LYS A 217 1.13 21.03 -14.65
CA LYS A 217 1.17 22.14 -15.63
C LYS A 217 1.33 21.64 -17.07
N LYS A 218 2.18 20.63 -17.30
CA LYS A 218 2.42 20.05 -18.63
C LYS A 218 1.25 19.22 -19.16
N THR A 219 0.43 18.67 -18.28
CA THR A 219 -0.67 17.76 -18.65
C THR A 219 -2.03 18.45 -18.72
N CYS A 220 -2.07 19.78 -18.65
CA CYS A 220 -3.30 20.59 -18.61
C CYS A 220 -4.27 20.17 -17.49
N ARG A 221 -3.75 19.64 -16.39
CA ARG A 221 -4.52 19.40 -15.17
C ARG A 221 -4.19 20.53 -14.20
N GLU A 222 -5.21 21.21 -13.68
CA GLU A 222 -5.01 22.29 -12.72
C GLU A 222 -4.22 21.78 -11.50
N PRO A 223 -3.08 22.42 -11.13
CA PRO A 223 -2.34 22.07 -9.93
C PRO A 223 -3.03 22.59 -8.67
N LEU A 224 -2.97 21.82 -7.57
CA LEU A 224 -3.48 22.22 -6.26
C LEU A 224 -2.69 23.42 -5.69
N ILE A 225 -3.47 24.42 -5.26
CA ILE A 225 -3.11 25.62 -4.49
C ILE A 225 -2.58 25.20 -3.12
#